data_AF-W1NFX7-F1
#
_entry.id   AF-W1NFX7-F1
#
_cell.length_a   1.000
_cell.length_b   1.000
_cell.length_c   1.000
_cell.angle_alpha   90.00
_cell.angle_beta   90.00
_cell.angle_gamma   90.00
#
_symmetry.space_group_name_H-M   'P 1'
#
loop_
_entity.id
_entity.type
_entity.pdbx_description
1 polymer ?
#
loop_
_entity_poly.entity_id
_entity_poly.type
_entity_poly.pdbx_seq_one_letter_code
_entity_poly.pdbx_strand_id
1 'polypeptide(L)'
;MSLLLLVLVAIIAGYTASLLIRCMQVDPKIQAYPDIANIAFGHKGKIFVSIALCLSMYMIAVEQLIIEGDNLENMFPNISLRLGQLKIEGRKAIVLISSLIILPTVWLRGLGPLAYVSACGFLAPMLIMGSVVWVGLFDGVGFHPRKRLFSINGLPTTASIFAFCFSAHGVLPTISASMKDKSKSMRVIIVCFTTAALSYAIMAVSVEEAVPICKRIALSLLFRTMLVASTAIVAITVPFFGYLLALGGSALSSTLNFVLPCLFYLKITKNSKHGKVELGIIVGIVVMSSIVAVLGTYTSMKRILQHL
;
A
#
# COMPACT_ATOMS: atom_id res chain seq x y z
N MET A 1 17.18 -1.56 10.56
CA MET A 1 15.82 -1.63 11.15
C MET A 1 14.71 -1.76 10.12
N SER A 2 14.75 -1.03 8.99
CA SER A 2 13.71 -1.03 7.96
C SER A 2 13.37 -2.44 7.45
N LEU A 3 14.38 -3.26 7.13
CA LEU A 3 14.17 -4.64 6.67
C LEU A 3 13.48 -5.55 7.71
N LEU A 4 13.87 -5.45 8.99
CA LEU A 4 13.26 -6.23 10.07
C LEU A 4 11.79 -5.82 10.27
N LEU A 5 11.52 -4.51 10.22
CA LEU A 5 10.16 -3.99 10.30
C LEU A 5 9.32 -4.43 9.10
N LEU A 6 9.89 -4.43 7.89
CA LEU A 6 9.24 -4.92 6.67
C LEU A 6 8.85 -6.39 6.81
N VAL A 7 9.78 -7.24 7.25
CA VAL A 7 9.53 -8.67 7.47
C VAL A 7 8.46 -8.87 8.54
N LEU A 8 8.51 -8.13 9.64
CA LEU A 8 7.51 -8.20 10.71
C LEU A 8 6.11 -7.82 10.19
N VAL A 9 6.00 -6.71 9.46
CA VAL A 9 4.72 -6.27 8.89
C VAL A 9 4.22 -7.27 7.86
N ALA A 10 5.09 -7.85 7.03
CA ALA A 10 4.72 -8.89 6.07
C ALA A 10 4.15 -10.14 6.75
N ILE A 11 4.78 -10.60 7.85
CA ILE A 11 4.30 -11.74 8.64
C ILE A 11 2.92 -11.42 9.25
N ILE A 12 2.75 -10.25 9.86
CA ILE A 12 1.47 -9.83 10.45
C ILE A 12 0.38 -9.74 9.36
N ALA A 13 0.70 -9.15 8.21
CA ALA A 13 -0.23 -9.00 7.09
C ALA A 13 -0.62 -10.36 6.49
N GLY A 14 0.34 -11.27 6.30
CA GLY A 14 0.08 -12.63 5.85
C GLY A 14 -0.77 -13.43 6.85
N TYR A 15 -0.50 -13.29 8.15
CA TYR A 15 -1.28 -13.93 9.20
C TYR A 15 -2.72 -13.42 9.24
N THR A 16 -2.93 -12.10 9.24
CA THR A 16 -4.27 -11.49 9.23
C THR A 16 -5.04 -11.80 7.94
N ALA A 17 -4.37 -11.88 6.80
CA ALA A 17 -4.96 -12.37 5.54
C ALA A 17 -5.40 -13.83 5.66
N SER A 18 -4.59 -14.69 6.31
CA SER A 18 -4.95 -16.09 6.56
C SER A 18 -6.18 -16.23 7.47
N LEU A 19 -6.34 -15.37 8.48
CA LEU A 19 -7.53 -15.33 9.33
C LEU A 19 -8.79 -15.01 8.52
N LEU A 20 -8.68 -14.09 7.57
CA LEU A 20 -9.80 -13.71 6.71
C LEU A 20 -10.27 -14.88 5.83
N ILE A 21 -9.33 -15.65 5.26
CA ILE A 21 -9.66 -16.87 4.51
C ILE A 21 -10.30 -17.92 5.40
N ARG A 22 -9.80 -18.11 6.62
CA ARG A 22 -10.45 -19.01 7.59
C ARG A 22 -11.88 -18.56 7.90
N CYS A 23 -12.13 -17.25 8.01
CA CYS A 23 -13.50 -16.72 8.18
C CYS A 23 -14.39 -17.07 6.98
N MET A 24 -13.87 -16.95 5.75
CA MET A 24 -14.63 -17.32 4.55
C MET A 24 -14.98 -18.81 4.48
N GLN A 25 -14.15 -19.67 5.04
CA GLN A 25 -14.40 -21.11 5.07
C GLN A 25 -15.53 -21.50 6.02
N VAL A 26 -15.97 -20.60 6.91
CA VAL A 26 -17.07 -20.85 7.85
C VAL A 26 -18.44 -20.84 7.17
N ASP A 27 -18.65 -19.96 6.20
CA ASP A 27 -19.92 -19.85 5.48
C ASP A 27 -19.69 -19.64 3.97
N PRO A 28 -20.18 -20.53 3.10
CA PRO A 28 -20.05 -20.39 1.65
C PRO A 28 -20.74 -19.14 1.09
N LYS A 29 -21.64 -18.49 1.83
CA LYS A 29 -22.28 -17.22 1.44
C LYS A 29 -21.33 -16.02 1.51
N ILE A 30 -20.16 -16.18 2.15
CA ILE A 30 -19.15 -15.12 2.22
C ILE A 30 -18.46 -15.00 0.85
N GLN A 31 -18.73 -13.91 0.13
CA GLN A 31 -18.14 -13.64 -1.18
C GLN A 31 -17.32 -12.35 -1.19
N ALA A 32 -17.58 -11.44 -0.25
CA ALA A 32 -16.86 -10.18 -0.13
C ALA A 32 -16.50 -9.86 1.33
N TYR A 33 -15.54 -8.97 1.50
CA TYR A 33 -15.10 -8.52 2.82
C TYR A 33 -16.23 -7.97 3.71
N PRO A 34 -17.20 -7.17 3.20
CA PRO A 34 -18.35 -6.73 4.00
C PRO A 34 -19.29 -7.87 4.45
N ASP A 35 -19.30 -9.02 3.78
CA ASP A 35 -20.13 -10.16 4.19
C ASP A 35 -19.59 -10.81 5.46
N ILE A 36 -18.26 -10.83 5.62
CA ILE A 36 -17.61 -11.26 6.87
C ILE A 36 -18.03 -10.34 8.02
N ALA A 37 -18.05 -9.03 7.77
CA ALA A 37 -18.50 -8.04 8.75
C ALA A 37 -19.98 -8.21 9.09
N ASN A 38 -20.82 -8.56 8.12
CA ASN A 38 -22.23 -8.84 8.34
C ASN A 38 -22.45 -10.04 9.27
N ILE A 39 -21.65 -11.10 9.11
CA ILE A 39 -21.76 -12.29 9.97
C ILE A 39 -21.23 -11.99 11.37
N ALA A 40 -20.13 -11.24 11.49
CA ALA A 40 -19.53 -10.91 12.78
C ALA A 40 -20.34 -9.88 13.58
N PHE A 41 -20.83 -8.82 12.92
CA PHE A 41 -21.37 -7.61 13.56
C PHE A 41 -22.76 -7.19 13.05
N GLY A 42 -23.38 -8.00 12.19
CA GLY A 42 -24.68 -7.68 11.60
C GLY A 42 -24.63 -6.57 10.54
N HIS A 43 -25.81 -6.11 10.16
CA HIS A 43 -25.98 -5.16 9.06
C HIS A 43 -25.24 -3.82 9.26
N LYS A 44 -25.20 -3.32 10.51
CA LYS A 44 -24.45 -2.10 10.84
C LYS A 44 -22.95 -2.27 10.56
N GLY A 45 -22.38 -3.43 10.90
CA GLY A 45 -21.00 -3.77 10.58
C GLY A 45 -20.74 -3.86 9.08
N LYS A 46 -21.66 -4.46 8.32
CA LYS A 46 -21.60 -4.51 6.85
C LYS A 46 -21.52 -3.10 6.25
N ILE A 47 -22.43 -2.20 6.62
CA ILE A 47 -22.46 -0.82 6.12
C ILE A 47 -21.15 -0.10 6.47
N PHE A 48 -20.73 -0.15 7.73
CA PHE A 48 -19.49 0.51 8.17
C PHE A 48 -18.28 0.07 7.34
N VAL A 49 -18.11 -1.25 7.19
CA VAL A 49 -16.98 -1.83 6.45
C VAL A 49 -17.06 -1.52 4.96
N SER A 50 -18.25 -1.53 4.36
CA SER A 50 -18.46 -1.12 2.97
C SER A 50 -18.06 0.34 2.74
N ILE A 51 -18.46 1.26 3.63
CA ILE A 51 -18.08 2.67 3.53
C ILE A 51 -16.57 2.83 3.71
N ALA A 52 -15.98 2.18 4.71
CA ALA A 52 -14.56 2.26 4.97
C ALA A 52 -13.70 1.73 3.81
N LEU A 53 -14.12 0.62 3.18
CA LEU A 53 -13.46 0.08 1.98
C LEU A 53 -13.62 0.99 0.77
N CYS A 54 -14.80 1.58 0.58
CA CYS A 54 -15.02 2.52 -0.52
C CYS A 54 -14.13 3.76 -0.37
N LEU A 55 -14.06 4.31 0.85
CA LEU A 55 -13.20 5.44 1.16
C LEU A 55 -11.72 5.08 0.98
N SER A 56 -11.28 3.89 1.42
CA SER A 56 -9.88 3.49 1.27
C SER A 56 -9.49 3.31 -0.21
N MET A 57 -10.34 2.68 -1.02
CA MET A 57 -10.09 2.52 -2.47
C MET A 57 -10.07 3.86 -3.20
N TYR A 58 -10.95 4.79 -2.82
CA TYR A 58 -10.95 6.15 -3.36
C TYR A 58 -9.65 6.89 -3.04
N MET A 59 -9.19 6.84 -1.79
CA MET A 59 -7.95 7.49 -1.36
C MET A 59 -6.74 6.93 -2.12
N ILE A 60 -6.67 5.60 -2.29
CA ILE A 60 -5.61 4.94 -3.08
C ILE A 60 -5.65 5.40 -4.54
N ALA A 61 -6.83 5.49 -5.15
CA ALA A 61 -6.96 5.93 -6.54
C ALA A 61 -6.49 7.39 -6.72
N VAL A 62 -6.88 8.29 -5.82
CA VAL A 62 -6.42 9.70 -5.82
C VAL A 62 -4.91 9.79 -5.66
N GLU A 63 -4.34 9.01 -4.73
CA GLU A 63 -2.90 8.97 -4.50
C GLU A 63 -2.12 8.54 -5.75
N GLN A 64 -2.55 7.47 -6.43
CA GLN A 64 -1.92 6.98 -7.65
C GLN A 64 -2.01 8.00 -8.80
N LEU A 65 -3.16 8.66 -8.97
CA LEU A 65 -3.34 9.70 -10.00
C LEU A 65 -2.45 10.92 -9.76
N ILE A 66 -2.26 11.33 -8.51
CA ILE A 66 -1.34 12.43 -8.16
C ILE A 66 0.10 12.03 -8.49
N ILE A 67 0.53 10.84 -8.07
CA ILE A 67 1.88 10.33 -8.32
C ILE A 67 2.14 10.20 -9.83
N GLU A 68 1.18 9.67 -10.59
CA GLU A 68 1.29 9.56 -12.05
C GLU A 68 1.38 10.94 -12.70
N GLY A 69 0.54 11.89 -12.28
CA GLY A 69 0.58 13.28 -12.74
C GLY A 69 1.94 13.93 -12.54
N ASP A 70 2.54 13.74 -11.36
CA ASP A 70 3.85 14.27 -11.02
C ASP A 70 4.97 13.59 -11.84
N ASN A 71 4.91 12.27 -11.98
CA ASN A 71 5.90 11.51 -12.74
C ASN A 71 5.89 11.91 -14.23
N LEU A 72 4.71 12.00 -14.83
CA LEU A 72 4.56 12.34 -16.25
C LEU A 72 4.83 13.81 -16.54
N GLU A 73 4.52 14.74 -15.63
CA GLU A 73 4.89 16.16 -15.80
C GLU A 73 6.41 16.34 -15.83
N ASN A 74 7.13 15.59 -15.00
CA ASN A 74 8.60 15.59 -15.02
C ASN A 74 9.18 15.00 -16.32
N MET A 75 8.52 14.00 -16.92
CA MET A 75 8.95 13.41 -18.19
C MET A 75 8.58 14.29 -19.40
N PHE A 76 7.47 15.01 -19.31
CA PHE A 76 6.90 15.80 -20.41
C PHE A 76 6.42 17.19 -19.94
N PRO A 77 7.33 18.10 -19.58
CA PRO A 77 7.00 19.39 -18.95
C PRO A 77 6.22 20.37 -19.85
N ASN A 78 6.17 20.12 -21.16
CA ASN A 78 5.55 21.01 -22.15
C ASN A 78 4.20 20.51 -22.67
N ILE A 79 3.56 19.54 -22.00
CA ILE A 79 2.24 19.07 -22.41
C ILE A 79 1.19 20.16 -22.14
N SER A 80 0.48 20.54 -23.20
CA SER A 80 -0.68 21.41 -23.11
C SER A 80 -1.83 20.81 -23.93
N LEU A 81 -3.02 20.85 -23.34
CA LEU A 81 -4.28 20.41 -23.93
C LEU A 81 -5.08 21.67 -24.29
N ARG A 82 -5.39 21.81 -25.58
CA ARG A 82 -6.29 22.87 -26.07
C ARG A 82 -7.64 22.27 -26.40
N LEU A 83 -8.65 22.50 -25.57
CA LEU A 83 -10.05 22.20 -25.87
C LEU A 83 -10.79 23.51 -26.15
N GLY A 84 -10.91 23.88 -27.43
CA GLY A 84 -11.53 25.14 -27.85
C GLY A 84 -10.80 26.35 -27.26
N GLN A 85 -11.46 27.12 -26.39
CA GLN A 85 -10.87 28.27 -25.68
C GLN A 85 -10.15 27.89 -24.37
N LEU A 86 -10.34 26.68 -23.84
CA LEU A 86 -9.65 26.23 -22.63
C LEU A 86 -8.27 25.67 -22.97
N LYS A 87 -7.24 26.32 -22.43
CA LYS A 87 -5.85 25.85 -22.42
C LYS A 87 -5.55 25.25 -21.04
N ILE A 88 -5.45 23.93 -20.96
CA ILE A 88 -5.06 23.21 -19.76
C ILE A 88 -3.59 22.81 -19.94
N GLU A 89 -2.69 23.25 -19.07
CA GLU A 89 -1.25 23.02 -19.21
C GLU A 89 -0.65 22.25 -18.02
N GLY A 90 0.49 21.60 -18.27
CA GLY A 90 1.28 20.91 -17.25
C GLY A 90 0.53 19.75 -16.58
N ARG A 91 0.73 19.60 -15.27
CA ARG A 91 0.13 18.55 -14.43
C ARG A 91 -1.35 18.28 -14.67
N LYS A 92 -2.15 19.34 -14.80
CA LYS A 92 -3.61 19.24 -14.92
C LYS A 92 -4.03 18.55 -16.21
N ALA A 93 -3.32 18.80 -17.31
CA ALA A 93 -3.58 18.16 -18.59
C ALA A 93 -3.25 16.67 -18.53
N ILE A 94 -2.14 16.34 -17.89
CA ILE A 94 -1.64 14.98 -17.73
C ILE A 94 -2.58 14.14 -16.86
N VAL A 95 -2.96 14.63 -15.67
CA VAL A 95 -3.91 13.93 -14.79
C VAL A 95 -5.25 13.70 -15.49
N LEU A 96 -5.73 14.66 -16.28
CA LEU A 96 -6.95 14.53 -17.06
C LEU A 96 -6.84 13.42 -18.14
N ILE A 97 -5.73 13.40 -18.88
CA ILE A 97 -5.45 12.36 -19.89
C ILE A 97 -5.37 10.98 -19.24
N SER A 98 -4.58 10.83 -18.18
CA SER A 98 -4.46 9.57 -17.42
C SER A 98 -5.81 9.09 -16.89
N SER A 99 -6.62 9.99 -16.34
CA SER A 99 -7.97 9.66 -15.87
C SER A 99 -8.87 9.16 -17.00
N LEU A 100 -8.81 9.77 -18.18
CA LEU A 100 -9.56 9.32 -19.37
C LEU A 100 -9.09 7.97 -19.88
N ILE A 101 -7.79 7.66 -19.78
CA ILE A 101 -7.22 6.36 -20.17
C ILE A 101 -7.60 5.27 -19.16
N ILE A 102 -7.66 5.58 -17.86
CA ILE A 102 -8.02 4.64 -16.80
C ILE A 102 -9.54 4.40 -16.77
N LEU A 103 -10.36 5.38 -17.14
CA LEU A 103 -11.82 5.31 -17.06
C LEU A 103 -12.45 4.03 -17.68
N PRO A 104 -12.05 3.54 -18.87
CA PRO A 104 -12.58 2.31 -19.44
C PRO A 104 -12.35 1.07 -18.56
N THR A 105 -11.29 1.06 -17.75
CA THR A 105 -11.01 -0.07 -16.85
C THR A 105 -12.04 -0.19 -15.73
N VAL A 106 -12.72 0.90 -15.36
CA VAL A 106 -13.81 0.93 -14.37
C VAL A 106 -15.07 0.23 -14.89
N TRP A 107 -15.25 0.20 -16.21
CA TRP A 107 -16.41 -0.46 -16.83
C TRP A 107 -16.26 -1.97 -16.99
N LEU A 108 -15.07 -2.52 -16.70
CA LEU A 108 -14.82 -3.95 -16.75
C LEU A 108 -15.57 -4.66 -15.61
N ARG A 109 -16.72 -5.25 -15.93
CA ARG A 109 -17.51 -6.05 -14.99
C ARG A 109 -16.94 -7.46 -14.90
N GLY A 110 -15.97 -7.65 -14.00
CA GLY A 110 -15.48 -8.97 -13.60
C GLY A 110 -13.96 -9.04 -13.44
N LEU A 111 -13.50 -9.98 -12.61
CA LEU A 111 -12.07 -10.16 -12.30
C LEU A 111 -11.25 -10.73 -13.46
N GLY A 112 -11.87 -11.35 -14.47
CA GLY A 112 -11.17 -11.94 -15.62
C GLY A 112 -10.41 -10.91 -16.47
N PRO A 113 -11.11 -9.97 -17.14
CA PRO A 113 -10.46 -8.89 -17.88
C PRO A 113 -9.51 -8.05 -17.02
N LEU A 114 -9.89 -7.80 -15.76
CA LEU A 114 -9.06 -7.06 -14.81
C LEU A 114 -7.73 -7.79 -14.50
N ALA A 115 -7.74 -9.12 -14.45
CA ALA A 115 -6.53 -9.92 -14.24
C ALA A 115 -5.53 -9.77 -15.41
N TYR A 116 -6.00 -9.69 -16.65
CA TYR A 116 -5.13 -9.45 -17.81
C TYR A 116 -4.51 -8.05 -17.78
N VAL A 117 -5.30 -7.02 -17.47
CA VAL A 117 -4.79 -5.64 -17.29
C VAL A 117 -3.75 -5.60 -16.16
N SER A 118 -4.03 -6.29 -15.05
CA SER A 118 -3.10 -6.39 -13.90
C SER A 118 -1.80 -7.11 -14.28
N ALA A 119 -1.86 -8.16 -15.10
CA ALA A 119 -0.68 -8.89 -15.56
C ALA A 119 0.25 -8.00 -16.40
N CYS A 120 -0.30 -7.16 -17.27
CA CYS A 120 0.47 -6.15 -17.99
C CYS A 120 1.09 -5.13 -17.02
N GLY A 121 0.34 -4.69 -16.01
CA GLY A 121 0.81 -3.78 -14.98
C GLY A 121 1.96 -4.32 -14.14
N PHE A 122 2.12 -5.65 -14.03
CA PHE A 122 3.22 -6.27 -13.28
C PHE A 122 4.58 -6.16 -13.99
N LEU A 123 4.59 -6.00 -15.32
CA LEU A 123 5.82 -5.91 -16.11
C LEU A 123 6.63 -4.64 -15.78
N ALA A 124 5.96 -3.50 -15.62
CA ALA A 124 6.64 -2.22 -15.37
C ALA A 124 7.42 -2.21 -14.03
N PRO A 125 6.84 -2.62 -12.88
CA PRO A 125 7.59 -2.78 -11.64
C PRO A 125 8.74 -3.78 -11.74
N MET A 126 8.58 -4.88 -12.48
CA MET A 126 9.66 -5.85 -12.69
C MET A 126 10.83 -5.25 -13.48
N LEU A 127 10.54 -4.46 -14.52
CA LEU A 127 11.57 -3.74 -15.30
C LEU A 127 12.30 -2.72 -14.43
N ILE A 128 11.58 -1.94 -13.62
CA ILE A 128 12.17 -0.98 -12.69
C ILE A 128 13.07 -1.72 -11.69
N MET A 129 12.58 -2.79 -11.07
CA MET A 129 13.35 -3.61 -10.14
C MET A 129 14.61 -4.18 -10.80
N GLY A 130 14.49 -4.72 -12.02
CA GLY A 130 15.62 -5.23 -12.79
C GLY A 130 16.66 -4.15 -13.09
N SER A 131 16.23 -2.93 -13.46
CA SER A 131 17.13 -1.81 -13.72
C SER A 131 17.89 -1.37 -12.47
N VAL A 132 17.22 -1.30 -11.32
CA VAL A 132 17.83 -0.90 -10.05
C VAL A 132 18.86 -1.95 -9.58
N VAL A 133 18.54 -3.23 -9.72
CA VAL A 133 19.46 -4.32 -9.41
C VAL A 133 20.66 -4.32 -10.36
N TRP A 134 20.44 -4.08 -11.66
CA TRP A 134 21.51 -4.00 -12.66
C TRP A 134 22.51 -2.89 -12.33
N VAL A 135 22.02 -1.68 -12.08
CA VAL A 135 22.85 -0.52 -11.69
C VAL A 135 23.62 -0.81 -10.39
N GLY A 136 22.98 -1.47 -9.42
CA GLY A 136 23.62 -1.84 -8.16
C GLY A 136 24.75 -2.86 -8.31
N LEU A 137 24.60 -3.83 -9.22
CA LEU A 137 25.56 -4.93 -9.43
C LEU A 137 26.68 -4.58 -10.41
N PHE A 138 26.37 -3.93 -11.53
CA PHE A 138 27.28 -3.82 -12.68
C PHE A 138 27.84 -2.42 -12.91
N ASP A 139 27.14 -1.36 -12.50
CA ASP A 139 27.60 0.03 -12.73
C ASP A 139 28.53 0.56 -11.61
N GLY A 140 29.08 -0.35 -10.80
CA GLY A 140 30.13 -0.04 -9.81
C GLY A 140 29.66 0.77 -8.60
N VAL A 141 28.35 0.91 -8.38
CA VAL A 141 27.79 1.58 -7.20
C VAL A 141 28.02 0.75 -5.93
N GLY A 142 27.87 -0.58 -6.05
CA GLY A 142 28.08 -1.56 -4.98
C GLY A 142 27.08 -1.44 -3.82
N PHE A 143 26.68 -2.57 -3.23
CA PHE A 143 25.81 -2.58 -2.06
C PHE A 143 26.66 -2.45 -0.78
N HIS A 144 26.66 -1.26 -0.17
CA HIS A 144 27.50 -0.96 0.99
C HIS A 144 26.71 -0.85 2.30
N PRO A 145 26.94 -1.76 3.26
CA PRO A 145 26.13 -1.83 4.47
C PRO A 145 26.28 -0.60 5.35
N ARG A 146 25.16 0.08 5.60
CA ARG A 146 25.14 1.26 6.48
C ARG A 146 25.40 0.85 7.93
N LYS A 147 26.48 1.37 8.53
CA LYS A 147 26.94 1.01 9.90
C LYS A 147 25.98 1.40 11.05
N ARG A 148 24.92 2.18 10.80
CA ARG A 148 23.98 2.64 11.84
C ARG A 148 22.72 1.77 11.82
N LEU A 149 22.77 0.66 12.57
CA LEU A 149 21.71 -0.36 12.55
C LEU A 149 20.39 0.12 13.18
N PHE A 150 20.40 1.12 14.08
CA PHE A 150 19.26 1.57 14.89
C PHE A 150 19.03 3.09 14.78
N SER A 151 17.88 3.50 14.23
CA SER A 151 17.35 4.87 14.31
C SER A 151 15.85 4.77 14.57
N ILE A 152 15.39 5.28 15.71
CA ILE A 152 13.96 5.30 16.09
C ILE A 152 13.23 6.44 15.35
N ASN A 153 13.97 7.45 14.90
CA ASN A 153 13.44 8.58 14.13
C ASN A 153 12.88 8.09 12.79
N GLY A 154 11.57 8.25 12.58
CA GLY A 154 10.88 7.86 11.35
C GLY A 154 10.20 6.48 11.39
N LEU A 155 10.37 5.71 12.47
CA LEU A 155 9.81 4.36 12.58
C LEU A 155 8.28 4.27 12.40
N PRO A 156 7.46 5.18 12.95
CA PRO A 156 6.01 5.17 12.71
C PRO A 156 5.64 5.36 11.23
N THR A 157 6.37 6.24 10.53
CA THR A 157 6.15 6.52 9.11
C THR A 157 6.56 5.34 8.24
N THR A 158 7.70 4.70 8.52
CA THR A 158 8.12 3.48 7.83
C THR A 158 7.15 2.32 8.08
N ALA A 159 6.67 2.17 9.32
CA ALA A 159 5.68 1.16 9.66
C ALA A 159 4.35 1.38 8.89
N SER A 160 3.87 2.62 8.79
CA SER A 160 2.65 2.94 8.04
C SER A 160 2.81 2.71 6.54
N ILE A 161 3.99 3.03 5.96
CA ILE A 161 4.26 2.78 4.54
C ILE A 161 4.25 1.27 4.27
N PHE A 162 4.95 0.46 5.08
CA PHE A 162 4.92 -0.99 4.89
C PHE A 162 3.53 -1.58 5.11
N ALA A 163 2.80 -1.11 6.12
CA ALA A 163 1.42 -1.52 6.35
C ALA A 163 0.53 -1.27 5.13
N PHE A 164 0.70 -0.11 4.49
CA PHE A 164 0.04 0.22 3.25
C PHE A 164 0.48 -0.65 2.07
N CYS A 165 1.79 -0.92 1.91
CA CYS A 165 2.30 -1.80 0.86
C CYS A 165 1.74 -3.23 0.93
N PHE A 166 1.39 -3.71 2.13
CA PHE A 166 0.77 -5.02 2.33
C PHE A 166 -0.78 -4.97 2.46
N SER A 167 -1.41 -3.87 2.04
CA SER A 167 -2.86 -3.67 2.08
C SER A 167 -3.57 -4.37 0.92
N ALA A 168 -3.86 -5.66 1.07
CA ALA A 168 -4.66 -6.42 0.09
C ALA A 168 -6.00 -6.94 0.66
N HIS A 169 -6.19 -6.85 1.98
CA HIS A 169 -7.21 -7.63 2.69
C HIS A 169 -8.62 -7.36 2.19
N GLY A 170 -8.95 -6.11 1.85
CA GLY A 170 -10.27 -5.72 1.33
C GLY A 170 -10.71 -6.49 0.09
N VAL A 171 -9.77 -6.89 -0.78
CA VAL A 171 -10.06 -7.60 -2.04
C VAL A 171 -9.87 -9.11 -1.95
N LEU A 172 -9.12 -9.59 -0.95
CA LEU A 172 -8.80 -11.02 -0.80
C LEU A 172 -10.05 -11.93 -0.81
N PRO A 173 -11.17 -11.58 -0.13
CA PRO A 173 -12.34 -12.44 -0.15
C PRO A 173 -12.97 -12.56 -1.52
N THR A 174 -13.06 -11.47 -2.26
CA THR A 174 -13.63 -11.49 -3.61
C THR A 174 -12.75 -12.26 -4.58
N ILE A 175 -11.42 -12.15 -4.45
CA ILE A 175 -10.47 -12.96 -5.22
C ILE A 175 -10.65 -14.44 -4.89
N SER A 176 -10.61 -14.81 -3.61
CA SER A 176 -10.76 -16.20 -3.15
C SER A 176 -12.11 -16.80 -3.57
N ALA A 177 -13.19 -16.03 -3.46
CA ALA A 177 -14.52 -16.42 -3.88
C ALA A 177 -14.61 -16.73 -5.38
N SER A 178 -13.84 -16.01 -6.19
CA SER A 178 -13.81 -16.12 -7.65
C SER A 178 -12.82 -17.18 -8.17
N MET A 179 -12.04 -17.81 -7.28
CA MET A 179 -11.14 -18.89 -7.67
C MET A 179 -11.94 -20.14 -8.07
N LYS A 180 -11.53 -20.80 -9.16
CA LYS A 180 -12.08 -22.10 -9.58
C LYS A 180 -11.94 -23.16 -8.47
N ASP A 181 -10.85 -23.11 -7.71
CA ASP A 181 -10.57 -24.03 -6.61
C ASP A 181 -10.19 -23.24 -5.34
N LYS A 182 -11.16 -23.11 -4.43
CA LYS A 182 -11.02 -22.38 -3.16
C LYS A 182 -10.07 -23.05 -2.17
N SER A 183 -9.78 -24.35 -2.33
CA SER A 183 -8.81 -25.05 -1.47
C SER A 183 -7.38 -24.49 -1.63
N LYS A 184 -7.11 -23.83 -2.76
CA LYS A 184 -5.81 -23.21 -3.06
C LYS A 184 -5.68 -21.78 -2.54
N SER A 185 -6.72 -21.16 -1.99
CA SER A 185 -6.68 -19.75 -1.57
C SER A 185 -5.57 -19.45 -0.56
N MET A 186 -5.32 -20.34 0.39
CA MET A 186 -4.24 -20.17 1.37
C MET A 186 -2.85 -20.21 0.70
N ARG A 187 -2.64 -21.14 -0.25
CA ARG A 187 -1.39 -21.22 -1.01
C ARG A 187 -1.16 -19.97 -1.86
N VAL A 188 -2.20 -19.47 -2.52
CA VAL A 188 -2.11 -18.24 -3.32
C VAL A 188 -1.74 -17.04 -2.45
N ILE A 189 -2.36 -16.88 -1.28
CA ILE A 189 -2.03 -15.78 -0.36
C ILE A 189 -0.59 -15.87 0.13
N ILE A 190 -0.13 -17.06 0.53
CA ILE A 190 1.27 -17.22 0.97
C ILE A 190 2.22 -16.82 -0.16
N VAL A 191 1.97 -17.27 -1.39
CA VAL A 191 2.79 -16.89 -2.55
C VAL A 191 2.75 -15.38 -2.77
N CYS A 192 1.56 -14.76 -2.81
CA CYS A 192 1.42 -13.32 -3.05
C CYS A 192 2.12 -12.45 -2.00
N PHE A 193 1.96 -12.75 -0.71
CA PHE A 193 2.60 -11.96 0.35
C PHE A 193 4.11 -12.20 0.39
N THR A 194 4.57 -13.43 0.10
CA THR A 194 6.00 -13.74 0.05
C THR A 194 6.67 -13.07 -1.15
N THR A 195 6.05 -13.10 -2.33
CA THR A 195 6.59 -12.41 -3.51
C THR A 195 6.62 -10.91 -3.32
N ALA A 196 5.55 -10.31 -2.78
CA ALA A 196 5.53 -8.88 -2.45
C ALA A 196 6.64 -8.51 -1.44
N ALA A 197 6.79 -9.28 -0.36
CA ALA A 197 7.83 -9.04 0.63
C ALA A 197 9.23 -9.14 0.05
N LEU A 198 9.47 -10.12 -0.81
CA LEU A 198 10.76 -10.28 -1.49
C LEU A 198 11.04 -9.11 -2.44
N SER A 199 10.07 -8.71 -3.26
CA SER A 199 10.21 -7.55 -4.16
C SER A 199 10.51 -6.27 -3.39
N TYR A 200 9.80 -6.01 -2.29
CA TYR A 200 10.07 -4.83 -1.46
C TYR A 200 11.40 -4.91 -0.73
N ALA A 201 11.80 -6.09 -0.25
CA ALA A 201 13.11 -6.29 0.37
C ALA A 201 14.26 -6.05 -0.62
N ILE A 202 14.15 -6.58 -1.85
CA ILE A 202 15.13 -6.35 -2.92
C ILE A 202 15.25 -4.84 -3.19
N MET A 203 14.12 -4.16 -3.40
CA MET A 203 14.13 -2.71 -3.62
C MET A 203 14.70 -1.92 -2.43
N ALA A 204 14.33 -2.28 -1.20
CA ALA A 204 14.82 -1.62 0.00
C ALA A 204 16.34 -1.77 0.14
N VAL A 205 16.88 -2.98 -0.10
CA VAL A 205 18.32 -3.24 -0.08
C VAL A 205 19.01 -2.48 -1.19
N SER A 206 18.51 -2.56 -2.43
CA SER A 206 19.13 -1.88 -3.55
C SER A 206 19.17 -0.35 -3.39
N VAL A 207 18.17 0.24 -2.73
CA VAL A 207 18.11 1.68 -2.48
C VAL A 207 18.90 2.12 -1.24
N GLU A 208 18.86 1.36 -0.13
CA GLU A 208 19.60 1.68 1.10
C GLU A 208 21.12 1.51 0.92
N GLU A 209 21.54 0.53 0.11
CA GLU A 209 22.94 0.12 -0.05
C GLU A 209 23.64 0.81 -1.24
N ALA A 210 22.90 1.38 -2.18
CA ALA A 210 23.42 2.26 -3.24
C ALA A 210 23.88 3.65 -2.71
N VAL A 211 24.02 3.80 -1.38
CA VAL A 211 24.43 5.04 -0.71
C VAL A 211 25.88 4.97 -0.22
N PRO A 212 26.85 4.86 -1.14
CA PRO A 212 28.10 5.61 -1.01
C PRO A 212 28.32 6.48 -2.25
N ILE A 213 27.32 7.29 -2.59
CA ILE A 213 27.49 8.40 -3.54
C ILE A 213 28.14 9.58 -2.80
N CYS A 214 29.38 9.39 -2.37
CA CYS A 214 30.23 10.45 -1.81
C CYS A 214 31.66 10.30 -2.32
N LYS A 215 31.83 10.34 -3.65
CA LYS A 215 32.97 10.95 -4.37
C LYS A 215 32.92 10.68 -5.89
N ARG A 216 31.95 11.28 -6.59
CA ARG A 216 32.19 11.87 -7.93
C ARG A 216 31.05 12.83 -8.27
N ILE A 217 31.39 14.11 -8.11
CA ILE A 217 30.51 15.26 -7.98
C ILE A 217 30.39 15.90 -9.36
N ALA A 218 29.35 15.54 -10.12
CA ALA A 218 28.85 16.35 -11.26
C ALA A 218 27.49 15.81 -11.74
N LEU A 219 27.34 14.50 -11.90
CA LEU A 219 26.11 13.88 -12.42
C LEU A 219 25.07 13.58 -11.33
N SER A 220 25.51 13.25 -10.11
CA SER A 220 24.64 12.92 -8.97
C SER A 220 23.96 14.14 -8.33
N LEU A 221 24.47 15.37 -8.55
CA LEU A 221 23.92 16.55 -7.90
C LEU A 221 22.63 17.02 -8.58
N LEU A 222 22.48 16.81 -9.89
CA LEU A 222 21.26 17.15 -10.62
C LEU A 222 20.08 16.27 -10.21
N PHE A 223 20.25 14.95 -10.17
CA PHE A 223 19.14 14.04 -9.86
C PHE A 223 18.70 14.06 -8.38
N ARG A 224 19.61 14.21 -7.41
CA ARG A 224 19.24 14.19 -5.97
C ARG A 224 18.77 15.54 -5.44
N THR A 225 19.35 16.65 -5.89
CA THR A 225 18.84 17.97 -5.49
C THR A 225 17.56 18.30 -6.24
N MET A 226 17.39 17.90 -7.51
CA MET A 226 16.09 18.05 -8.17
C MET A 226 15.01 17.17 -7.55
N LEU A 227 15.26 15.89 -7.21
CA LEU A 227 14.24 15.01 -6.62
C LEU A 227 13.87 15.40 -5.18
N VAL A 228 14.83 15.81 -4.34
CA VAL A 228 14.57 16.17 -2.94
C VAL A 228 14.12 17.62 -2.79
N ALA A 229 14.62 18.55 -3.62
CA ALA A 229 14.07 19.91 -3.64
C ALA A 229 12.69 19.96 -4.32
N SER A 230 12.40 19.13 -5.34
CA SER A 230 11.07 19.09 -5.97
C SER A 230 10.03 18.43 -5.08
N THR A 231 10.35 17.32 -4.40
CA THR A 231 9.43 16.72 -3.42
C THR A 231 9.22 17.62 -2.21
N ALA A 232 10.24 18.36 -1.75
CA ALA A 232 10.09 19.33 -0.68
C ALA A 232 9.28 20.57 -1.11
N ILE A 233 9.58 21.19 -2.26
CA ILE A 233 8.84 22.35 -2.78
C ILE A 233 7.40 21.97 -3.14
N VAL A 234 7.15 20.76 -3.63
CA VAL A 234 5.80 20.26 -3.97
C VAL A 234 5.02 19.78 -2.74
N ALA A 235 5.68 19.18 -1.74
CA ALA A 235 5.06 18.97 -0.42
C ALA A 235 4.71 20.29 0.28
N ILE A 236 5.39 21.38 -0.08
CA ILE A 236 5.13 22.75 0.39
C ILE A 236 4.06 23.45 -0.46
N THR A 237 3.92 23.17 -1.76
CA THR A 237 2.92 23.81 -2.66
C THR A 237 1.61 23.02 -2.81
N VAL A 238 1.59 21.74 -2.46
CA VAL A 238 0.36 20.94 -2.37
C VAL A 238 -0.03 20.85 -0.90
N PRO A 239 -0.99 21.67 -0.43
CA PRO A 239 -1.65 21.32 0.81
C PRO A 239 -2.32 19.94 0.57
N PHE A 240 -2.19 19.01 1.53
CA PHE A 240 -2.93 17.73 1.58
C PHE A 240 -2.30 16.41 1.08
N PHE A 241 -1.18 16.35 0.32
CA PHE A 241 -0.64 15.05 -0.16
C PHE A 241 -0.10 14.13 0.95
N GLY A 242 0.82 14.64 1.79
CA GLY A 242 1.33 13.89 2.94
C GLY A 242 0.25 13.54 3.98
N TYR A 243 -0.84 14.30 4.00
CA TYR A 243 -1.98 14.10 4.88
C TYR A 243 -2.91 12.98 4.38
N LEU A 244 -3.16 12.90 3.07
CA LEU A 244 -3.90 11.80 2.45
C LEU A 244 -3.18 10.46 2.68
N LEU A 245 -1.85 10.43 2.48
CA LEU A 245 -1.00 9.29 2.78
C LEU A 245 -1.05 8.86 4.25
N ALA A 246 -0.96 9.84 5.16
CA ALA A 246 -0.92 9.54 6.58
C ALA A 246 -2.30 9.17 7.16
N LEU A 247 -3.39 9.80 6.68
CA LEU A 247 -4.77 9.49 7.08
C LEU A 247 -5.26 8.18 6.47
N GLY A 248 -5.05 7.97 5.16
CA GLY A 248 -5.44 6.75 4.44
C GLY A 248 -4.60 5.54 4.84
N GLY A 249 -3.28 5.72 4.95
CA GLY A 249 -2.31 4.67 5.25
C GLY A 249 -2.21 4.25 6.72
N SER A 250 -2.50 5.13 7.69
CA SER A 250 -2.40 4.76 9.11
C SER A 250 -3.75 4.38 9.73
N ALA A 251 -4.81 5.17 9.58
CA ALA A 251 -6.07 4.96 10.28
C ALA A 251 -6.97 3.91 9.60
N LEU A 252 -7.29 4.12 8.33
CA LEU A 252 -8.19 3.24 7.57
C LEU A 252 -7.52 1.92 7.23
N SER A 253 -6.29 1.96 6.69
CA SER A 253 -5.54 0.75 6.36
C SER A 253 -5.26 -0.11 7.59
N SER A 254 -4.80 0.45 8.72
CA SER A 254 -4.50 -0.40 9.90
C SER A 254 -5.76 -1.04 10.49
N THR A 255 -6.89 -0.32 10.44
CA THR A 255 -8.18 -0.84 10.91
C THR A 255 -8.67 -1.97 10.00
N LEU A 256 -8.69 -1.74 8.68
CA LEU A 256 -9.20 -2.71 7.70
C LEU A 256 -8.30 -3.94 7.53
N ASN A 257 -6.97 -3.78 7.62
CA ASN A 257 -6.04 -4.85 7.29
C ASN A 257 -5.56 -5.64 8.51
N PHE A 258 -5.53 -5.03 9.70
CA PHE A 258 -5.01 -5.70 10.90
C PHE A 258 -6.05 -5.90 11.99
N VAL A 259 -6.78 -4.84 12.37
CA VAL A 259 -7.73 -4.92 13.49
C VAL A 259 -8.97 -5.73 13.11
N LEU A 260 -9.62 -5.41 11.99
CA LEU A 260 -10.89 -6.04 11.62
C LEU A 260 -10.77 -7.55 11.32
N PRO A 261 -9.77 -8.06 10.58
CA PRO A 261 -9.64 -9.49 10.34
C PRO A 261 -9.50 -10.29 11.65
N CYS A 262 -8.76 -9.76 12.62
CA CYS A 262 -8.63 -10.31 13.96
C CYS A 262 -9.98 -10.35 14.71
N LEU A 263 -10.70 -9.22 14.70
CA LEU A 263 -12.00 -9.13 15.36
C LEU A 263 -13.07 -10.03 14.72
N PHE A 264 -13.10 -10.09 13.39
CA PHE A 264 -13.99 -11.00 12.66
C PHE A 264 -13.72 -12.45 13.05
N TYR A 265 -12.45 -12.87 13.03
CA TYR A 265 -12.07 -14.23 13.35
C TYR A 265 -12.51 -14.61 14.77
N LEU A 266 -12.17 -13.79 15.78
CA LEU A 266 -12.56 -14.05 17.17
C LEU A 266 -14.07 -14.09 17.36
N LYS A 267 -14.81 -13.23 16.65
CA LYS A 267 -16.26 -13.14 16.78
C LYS A 267 -16.98 -14.32 16.12
N ILE A 268 -16.56 -14.69 14.91
CA ILE A 268 -17.14 -15.80 14.13
C ILE A 268 -16.80 -17.15 14.77
N THR A 269 -15.57 -17.30 15.28
CA THR A 269 -15.11 -18.57 15.88
C THR A 269 -15.23 -18.59 17.41
N LYS A 270 -16.07 -17.73 18.00
CA LYS A 270 -16.22 -17.60 19.47
C LYS A 270 -16.50 -18.93 20.20
N ASN A 271 -17.17 -19.86 19.54
CA ASN A 271 -17.52 -21.17 20.10
C ASN A 271 -16.41 -22.23 19.93
N SER A 272 -15.34 -21.90 19.20
CA SER A 272 -14.17 -22.76 19.04
C SER A 272 -13.19 -22.54 20.19
N LYS A 273 -12.55 -23.60 20.69
CA LYS A 273 -11.46 -23.47 21.67
C LYS A 273 -10.20 -22.96 20.98
N HIS A 274 -9.91 -21.66 21.09
CA HIS A 274 -8.62 -21.10 20.65
C HIS A 274 -7.50 -21.50 21.59
N GLY A 275 -6.33 -21.78 21.05
CA GLY A 275 -5.11 -21.92 21.86
C GLY A 275 -4.74 -20.59 22.51
N LYS A 276 -4.22 -20.62 23.75
CA LYS A 276 -3.78 -19.41 24.47
C LYS A 276 -2.75 -18.59 23.68
N VAL A 277 -1.90 -19.27 22.90
CA VAL A 277 -0.88 -18.64 22.05
C VAL A 277 -1.51 -17.90 20.87
N GLU A 278 -2.45 -18.52 20.17
CA GLU A 278 -3.15 -17.88 19.04
C GLU A 278 -3.93 -16.65 19.49
N LEU A 279 -4.64 -16.77 20.62
CA LEU A 279 -5.33 -15.64 21.22
C LEU A 279 -4.35 -14.51 21.61
N GLY A 280 -3.21 -14.85 22.21
CA GLY A 280 -2.16 -13.89 22.57
C GLY A 280 -1.61 -13.13 21.36
N ILE A 281 -1.35 -13.84 20.24
CA ILE A 281 -0.90 -13.22 18.99
C ILE A 281 -1.97 -12.26 18.45
N ILE A 282 -3.23 -12.69 18.39
CA ILE A 282 -4.34 -11.87 17.88
C ILE A 282 -4.51 -10.60 18.72
N VAL A 283 -4.52 -10.73 20.05
CA VAL A 283 -4.63 -9.58 20.95
C VAL A 283 -3.43 -8.64 20.78
N GLY A 284 -2.22 -9.19 20.67
CA GLY A 284 -1.00 -8.41 20.41
C GLY A 284 -1.09 -7.59 19.12
N ILE A 285 -1.55 -8.20 18.02
CA ILE A 285 -1.75 -7.49 16.74
C ILE A 285 -2.77 -6.37 16.90
N VAL A 286 -3.93 -6.63 17.52
CA VAL A 286 -4.98 -5.62 17.72
C VAL A 286 -4.46 -4.43 18.53
N VAL A 287 -3.75 -4.68 19.63
CA VAL A 287 -3.18 -3.62 20.48
C VAL A 287 -2.15 -2.81 19.71
N MET A 288 -1.18 -3.48 19.07
CA MET A 288 -0.11 -2.80 18.33
C MET A 288 -0.67 -1.97 17.17
N SER A 289 -1.58 -2.53 16.38
CA SER A 289 -2.20 -1.82 15.25
C SER A 289 -3.07 -0.65 15.70
N SER A 290 -3.77 -0.77 16.84
CA SER A 290 -4.55 0.34 17.40
C SER A 290 -3.64 1.48 17.86
N ILE A 291 -2.52 1.18 18.51
CA ILE A 291 -1.52 2.18 18.91
C ILE A 291 -0.96 2.89 17.67
N VAL A 292 -0.55 2.15 16.64
CA VAL A 292 -0.04 2.72 15.39
C VAL A 292 -1.09 3.60 14.71
N ALA A 293 -2.36 3.18 14.67
CA ALA A 293 -3.45 3.95 14.09
C ALA A 293 -3.69 5.27 14.85
N VAL A 294 -3.74 5.22 16.18
CA VAL A 294 -3.97 6.41 17.02
C VAL A 294 -2.80 7.39 16.91
N LEU A 295 -1.55 6.90 17.05
CA LEU A 295 -0.35 7.73 16.96
C LEU A 295 -0.17 8.31 15.55
N GLY A 296 -0.43 7.52 14.50
CA GLY A 296 -0.41 7.97 13.11
C GLY A 296 -1.45 9.05 12.84
N THR A 297 -2.68 8.87 13.32
CA THR A 297 -3.76 9.86 13.17
C THR A 297 -3.43 11.14 13.93
N TYR A 298 -2.99 11.02 15.18
CA TYR A 298 -2.63 12.17 16.02
C TYR A 298 -1.48 12.99 15.42
N THR A 299 -0.40 12.33 14.98
CA THR A 299 0.73 13.01 14.35
C THR A 299 0.33 13.69 13.04
N SER A 300 -0.55 13.06 12.25
CA SER A 300 -1.10 13.65 11.03
C SER A 300 -1.93 14.88 11.33
N MET A 301 -2.90 14.78 12.24
CA MET A 301 -3.79 15.86 12.62
C MET A 301 -3.04 17.05 13.23
N LYS A 302 -2.04 16.78 14.07
CA LYS A 302 -1.19 17.83 14.65
C LYS A 302 -0.42 18.60 13.57
N ARG A 303 0.09 17.91 12.54
CA ARG A 303 0.76 18.56 11.42
C ARG A 303 -0.21 19.40 10.60
N ILE A 304 -1.44 18.92 10.36
CA ILE A 304 -2.51 19.69 9.67
C ILE A 304 -2.79 21.00 10.40
N LEU A 305 -3.02 20.93 11.72
CA LEU A 305 -3.33 22.10 12.54
C LEU A 305 -2.18 23.11 12.65
N GLN A 306 -0.95 22.70 12.32
CA GLN A 306 0.22 23.59 12.28
C GLN A 306 0.45 24.24 10.91
N HIS A 307 -0.30 23.84 9.88
CA HIS A 307 -0.22 24.38 8.52
C HIS A 307 -1.49 25.14 8.10
N LEU A 308 -2.54 25.11 8.93
CA LEU A 308 -3.69 26.01 8.88
C LEU A 308 -3.40 27.25 9.72
#